data_AF-A0A9J5X6G7-F1
#
_entry.id   AF-A0A9J5X6G7-F1
#
_cell.length_a   1.000
_cell.length_b   1.000
_cell.length_c   1.000
_cell.angle_alpha   90.00
_cell.angle_beta   90.00
_cell.angle_gamma   90.00
#
_symmetry.space_group_name_H-M   'P 1'
#
loop_
_entity.id
_entity.type
_entity.pdbx_description
1 polymer ?
#
loop_
_entity_poly.entity_id
_entity_poly.type
_entity_poly.pdbx_seq_one_letter_code
_entity_poly.pdbx_strand_id
1 'polypeptide(L)'
;MEQKKSAKLQKISLAKIDNEDTRYSSFSKRNSGLYQNASELVRECDVDLEIVISSPTEARNKVGQYNDLINEFDMREKIANKKIHLSDQINECWWESIDRFSIDDTMRFDAWLTSGEFTGS
;
A
#
# COMPACT_ATOMS: atom_id res chain seq x y z
N MET A 1 -12.01 17.87 -45.71
CA MET A 1 -12.51 16.49 -45.46
C MET A 1 -12.63 16.35 -43.95
N GLU A 2 -13.85 16.21 -43.43
CA GLU A 2 -14.08 16.07 -41.99
C GLU A 2 -13.57 14.70 -41.51
N GLN A 3 -12.67 14.71 -40.52
CA GLN A 3 -12.17 13.49 -39.89
C GLN A 3 -13.27 12.90 -39.00
N LYS A 4 -13.78 11.71 -39.33
CA LYS A 4 -14.73 10.98 -38.48
C LYS A 4 -14.07 10.65 -37.14
N LYS A 5 -14.63 11.18 -36.05
CA LYS A 5 -14.28 10.78 -34.67
C LYS A 5 -14.49 9.27 -34.52
N SER A 6 -13.54 8.59 -33.87
CA SER A 6 -13.59 7.15 -33.64
C SER A 6 -14.89 6.72 -32.95
N ALA A 7 -15.40 5.54 -33.33
CA ALA A 7 -16.58 4.98 -32.69
C ALA A 7 -16.31 4.80 -31.19
N LYS A 8 -17.28 5.23 -30.35
CA LYS A 8 -17.27 5.03 -28.89
C LYS A 8 -17.18 3.55 -28.52
N LEU A 9 -17.00 3.25 -27.23
CA LEU A 9 -16.99 1.89 -26.67
C LEU A 9 -18.03 0.99 -27.34
N GLN A 10 -17.56 -0.03 -28.05
CA GLN A 10 -18.40 -1.00 -28.72
C GLN A 10 -18.48 -2.26 -27.86
N LYS A 11 -19.71 -2.75 -27.68
CA LYS A 11 -19.94 -4.04 -27.03
C LYS A 11 -19.37 -5.14 -27.91
N ILE A 12 -18.53 -5.99 -27.32
CA ILE A 12 -18.00 -7.19 -27.96
C ILE A 12 -18.49 -8.44 -27.20
N SER A 13 -18.50 -9.59 -27.87
CA SER A 13 -18.80 -10.88 -27.24
C SER A 13 -17.71 -11.27 -26.24
N LEU A 14 -18.07 -11.96 -25.15
CA LEU A 14 -17.13 -12.59 -24.20
C LEU A 14 -16.59 -13.90 -24.79
N ALA A 15 -15.86 -13.77 -25.90
CA ALA A 15 -15.20 -14.86 -26.59
C ALA A 15 -13.76 -14.44 -26.93
N LYS A 16 -12.95 -15.41 -27.38
CA LYS A 16 -11.59 -15.12 -27.86
C LYS A 16 -11.67 -14.13 -29.04
N ILE A 17 -10.87 -13.07 -28.96
CA ILE A 17 -10.73 -12.12 -30.07
C ILE A 17 -9.76 -12.73 -31.09
N ASP A 18 -10.22 -12.91 -32.33
CA ASP A 18 -9.43 -13.54 -33.38
C ASP A 18 -8.35 -12.61 -33.93
N ASN A 19 -8.70 -11.34 -34.16
CA ASN A 19 -7.74 -10.34 -34.61
C ASN A 19 -6.67 -10.10 -33.53
N GLU A 20 -5.41 -10.37 -33.87
CA GLU A 20 -4.30 -10.37 -32.92
C GLU A 20 -4.01 -8.99 -32.33
N ASP A 21 -3.96 -7.93 -33.15
CA ASP A 21 -3.71 -6.56 -32.69
C ASP A 21 -4.83 -6.06 -31.76
N THR A 22 -6.07 -6.38 -32.11
CA THR A 22 -7.25 -6.05 -31.30
C THR A 22 -7.25 -6.85 -30.00
N ARG A 23 -6.83 -8.12 -30.04
CA ARG A 23 -6.69 -8.96 -28.85
C ARG A 23 -5.62 -8.40 -27.91
N TYR A 24 -4.44 -8.06 -28.45
CA TYR A 24 -3.32 -7.52 -27.67
C TYR A 24 -3.65 -6.17 -27.05
N SER A 25 -4.20 -5.24 -27.84
CA SER A 25 -4.62 -3.93 -27.31
C SER A 25 -5.75 -4.04 -26.29
N SER A 26 -6.69 -4.97 -26.47
CA SER A 26 -7.74 -5.25 -25.49
C SER A 26 -7.18 -5.84 -24.21
N PHE A 27 -6.22 -6.78 -24.32
CA PHE A 27 -5.53 -7.37 -23.18
C PHE A 27 -4.83 -6.28 -22.38
N SER A 28 -3.99 -5.44 -22.99
CA SER A 28 -3.26 -4.37 -22.29
C SER A 28 -4.19 -3.40 -21.56
N LYS A 29 -5.29 -2.98 -22.20
CA LYS A 29 -6.26 -2.06 -21.57
C LYS A 29 -7.00 -2.71 -20.39
N ARG A 30 -7.44 -3.95 -20.55
CA ARG A 30 -8.14 -4.71 -19.48
C ARG A 30 -7.20 -5.02 -18.33
N ASN A 31 -5.96 -5.39 -18.63
CA ASN A 31 -4.93 -5.67 -17.65
C ASN A 31 -4.65 -4.43 -16.79
N SER A 32 -4.44 -3.28 -17.41
CA SER A 32 -4.24 -2.01 -16.69
C SER A 32 -5.42 -1.67 -15.77
N GLY A 33 -6.66 -1.82 -16.26
CA GLY A 33 -7.85 -1.58 -15.45
C GLY A 33 -8.00 -2.56 -14.28
N LEU A 34 -7.63 -3.83 -14.47
CA LEU A 34 -7.64 -4.84 -13.41
C LEU A 34 -6.68 -4.47 -12.27
N TYR A 35 -5.44 -4.09 -12.59
CA TYR A 35 -4.46 -3.66 -11.59
C TYR A 35 -4.90 -2.40 -10.85
N GLN A 36 -5.48 -1.43 -11.54
CA GLN A 36 -6.01 -0.23 -10.89
C GLN A 36 -7.09 -0.60 -9.87
N ASN A 37 -8.08 -1.40 -10.28
CA ASN A 37 -9.16 -1.82 -9.40
C ASN A 37 -8.63 -2.63 -8.20
N ALA A 38 -7.65 -3.50 -8.43
CA ALA A 38 -7.01 -4.25 -7.35
C ALA A 38 -6.31 -3.31 -6.36
N SER A 39 -5.57 -2.32 -6.84
CA SER A 39 -4.92 -1.32 -5.98
C SER A 39 -5.91 -0.50 -5.17
N GLU A 40 -7.08 -0.19 -5.75
CA GLU A 40 -8.16 0.50 -5.05
C GLU A 40 -8.77 -0.38 -3.95
N LEU A 41 -9.00 -1.68 -4.23
CA LEU A 41 -9.48 -2.65 -3.24
C LEU A 41 -8.50 -2.87 -2.09
N VAL A 42 -7.20 -3.03 -2.38
CA VAL A 42 -6.17 -3.14 -1.33
C VAL A 42 -6.21 -1.90 -0.44
N ARG A 43 -6.28 -0.70 -1.03
CA ARG A 43 -6.29 0.57 -0.29
C ARG A 43 -7.56 0.79 0.54
N GLU A 44 -8.72 0.40 0.01
CA GLU A 44 -10.02 0.73 0.62
C GLU A 44 -10.54 -0.35 1.58
N CYS A 45 -10.21 -1.61 1.31
CA CYS A 45 -10.68 -2.75 2.11
C CYS A 45 -9.57 -3.43 2.93
N ASP A 46 -8.30 -3.02 2.79
CA ASP A 46 -7.14 -3.62 3.47
C ASP A 46 -7.10 -5.15 3.31
N VAL A 47 -7.19 -5.60 2.05
CA VAL A 47 -7.24 -7.02 1.68
C VAL A 47 -5.98 -7.44 0.93
N ASP A 48 -5.47 -8.63 1.23
CA ASP A 48 -4.40 -9.26 0.45
C ASP A 48 -4.98 -9.85 -0.85
N LEU A 49 -4.42 -9.43 -2.00
CA LEU A 49 -4.88 -9.85 -3.33
C LEU A 49 -3.69 -10.32 -4.19
N GLU A 50 -3.81 -11.51 -4.76
CA GLU A 50 -2.84 -12.07 -5.71
C GLU A 50 -3.45 -12.14 -7.13
N ILE A 51 -2.75 -11.63 -8.13
CA ILE A 51 -3.18 -11.66 -9.54
C ILE A 51 -2.13 -12.38 -10.38
N VAL A 52 -2.52 -13.49 -11.01
CA VAL A 52 -1.67 -14.26 -11.92
C VAL A 52 -2.11 -14.03 -13.37
N ILE A 53 -1.20 -13.48 -14.18
CA ILE A 53 -1.43 -13.21 -15.60
C ILE A 53 -0.31 -13.85 -16.41
N SER A 54 -0.66 -14.53 -17.51
CA SER A 54 0.30 -15.12 -18.44
C SER A 54 0.04 -14.61 -19.85
N SER A 55 1.07 -14.08 -20.50
CA SER A 55 1.02 -13.57 -21.88
C SER A 55 2.07 -14.27 -22.75
N PRO A 56 1.72 -14.73 -23.97
CA PRO A 56 2.68 -15.36 -24.89
C PRO A 56 3.80 -14.42 -25.36
N THR A 57 3.53 -13.10 -25.40
CA THR A 57 4.48 -12.08 -25.90
C THR A 57 5.45 -11.60 -24.81
N GLU A 58 5.11 -11.82 -23.53
CA GLU A 58 5.88 -11.41 -22.35
C GLU A 58 7.30 -12.01 -22.32
N ALA A 59 7.43 -13.25 -22.82
CA ALA A 59 8.63 -14.05 -22.68
C ALA A 59 9.83 -13.57 -23.51
N ARG A 60 9.64 -12.71 -24.53
CA ARG A 60 10.71 -12.36 -25.49
C ARG A 60 11.34 -10.98 -25.33
N ASN A 61 10.61 -9.95 -24.87
CA ASN A 61 11.11 -8.56 -24.89
C ASN A 61 11.00 -7.81 -23.55
N LYS A 62 10.52 -8.44 -22.48
CA LYS A 62 10.16 -7.73 -21.24
C LYS A 62 10.86 -8.22 -19.96
N VAL A 63 11.70 -9.25 -20.02
CA VAL A 63 12.43 -9.74 -18.84
C VAL A 63 13.24 -8.61 -18.17
N GLY A 64 13.85 -7.72 -18.97
CA GLY A 64 14.54 -6.53 -18.43
C GLY A 64 13.59 -5.47 -17.85
N GLN A 65 12.57 -5.06 -18.61
CA GLN A 65 11.63 -4.01 -18.19
C GLN A 65 10.84 -4.36 -16.91
N TYR A 66 10.43 -5.62 -16.74
CA TYR A 66 9.75 -6.02 -15.51
C TYR A 66 10.69 -6.17 -14.34
N ASN A 67 11.94 -6.60 -14.55
CA ASN A 67 12.91 -6.60 -13.47
C ASN A 67 13.17 -5.18 -12.97
N ASP A 68 13.21 -4.19 -13.85
CA ASP A 68 13.38 -2.79 -13.46
C ASP A 68 12.16 -2.27 -12.66
N LEU A 69 10.94 -2.58 -13.11
CA LEU A 69 9.71 -2.23 -12.40
C LEU A 69 9.58 -2.97 -11.06
N ILE A 70 9.90 -4.26 -11.00
CA ILE A 70 9.87 -5.08 -9.78
C ILE A 70 10.91 -4.55 -8.78
N ASN A 71 12.12 -4.21 -9.23
CA ASN A 71 13.13 -3.60 -8.38
C ASN A 71 12.70 -2.22 -7.85
N GLU A 72 11.99 -1.43 -8.66
CA GLU A 72 11.44 -0.15 -8.20
C GLU A 72 10.37 -0.34 -7.11
N PHE A 73 9.47 -1.32 -7.27
CA PHE A 73 8.48 -1.66 -6.25
C PHE A 73 9.12 -2.20 -4.97
N ASP A 74 10.09 -3.10 -5.08
CA ASP A 74 10.81 -3.69 -3.95
C ASP A 74 11.60 -2.60 -3.17
N MET A 75 12.13 -1.60 -3.86
CA MET A 75 12.77 -0.44 -3.22
C MET A 75 11.75 0.46 -2.51
N ARG A 76 10.58 0.73 -3.10
CA ARG A 76 9.53 1.55 -2.47
C ARG A 76 8.96 0.86 -1.23
N GLU A 77 8.76 -0.45 -1.29
CA GLU A 77 8.33 -1.27 -0.16
C GLU A 77 9.37 -1.25 0.98
N LYS A 78 10.66 -1.43 0.65
CA LYS A 78 11.75 -1.30 1.64
C LYS A 78 11.79 0.07 2.30
N ILE A 79 11.52 1.14 1.56
CA ILE A 79 11.47 2.52 2.09
C ILE A 79 10.26 2.69 3.02
N ALA A 80 9.08 2.21 2.60
CA ALA A 80 7.87 2.27 3.41
C ALA A 80 8.03 1.48 4.72
N ASN A 81 8.54 0.26 4.65
CA ASN A 81 8.77 -0.60 5.81
C ASN A 81 9.80 -0.02 6.77
N LYS A 82 10.90 0.58 6.27
CA LYS A 82 11.84 1.33 7.12
C LYS A 82 11.19 2.53 7.79
N LYS A 83 10.31 3.24 7.09
CA LYS A 83 9.63 4.43 7.63
C LYS A 83 8.63 4.05 8.72
N ILE A 84 7.88 2.96 8.51
CA ILE A 84 6.98 2.37 9.52
C ILE A 84 7.81 1.97 10.74
N HIS A 85 8.88 1.19 10.57
CA HIS A 85 9.73 0.77 11.68
C HIS A 85 10.35 1.95 12.47
N LEU A 86 10.82 3.00 11.79
CA LEU A 86 11.32 4.21 12.44
C LEU A 86 10.21 4.94 13.22
N SER A 87 9.00 4.99 12.65
CA SER A 87 7.84 5.58 13.32
C SER A 87 7.43 4.78 14.55
N ASP A 88 7.47 3.45 14.48
CA ASP A 88 7.17 2.55 15.60
C ASP A 88 8.21 2.71 16.70
N GLN A 89 9.51 2.77 16.36
CA GLN A 89 10.58 3.01 17.32
C GLN A 89 10.43 4.36 18.06
N ILE A 90 10.03 5.41 17.35
CA ILE A 90 9.80 6.73 17.94
C ILE A 90 8.56 6.72 18.83
N ASN A 91 7.49 6.04 18.41
CA ASN A 91 6.27 5.90 19.19
C ASN A 91 6.51 5.09 20.47
N GLU A 92 7.24 3.97 20.39
CA GLU A 92 7.65 3.16 21.55
C GLU A 92 8.42 4.02 22.58
N CYS A 93 9.46 4.76 22.12
CA CYS A 93 10.22 5.70 22.97
C CYS A 93 9.35 6.83 23.58
N TRP A 94 8.32 7.28 22.85
CA TRP A 94 7.41 8.31 23.32
C TRP A 94 6.45 7.78 24.40
N TRP A 95 5.90 6.59 24.22
CA TRP A 95 5.05 5.92 25.22
C TRP A 95 5.82 5.58 26.50
N GLU A 96 7.05 5.07 26.40
CA GLU A 96 7.91 4.81 27.57
C GLU A 96 8.20 6.07 28.39
N SER A 97 8.33 7.22 27.73
CA SER A 97 8.56 8.50 28.41
C SER A 97 7.31 9.02 29.12
N ILE A 98 6.12 8.77 28.57
CA ILE A 98 4.84 9.10 29.20
C ILE A 98 4.61 8.22 30.43
N ASP A 99 4.86 6.92 30.33
CA ASP A 99 4.72 5.99 31.46
C ASP A 99 5.69 6.31 32.60
N ARG A 100 6.95 6.64 32.28
CA ARG A 100 7.91 7.07 33.30
C ARG A 100 7.47 8.34 34.03
N PHE A 101 6.90 9.31 33.30
CA PHE A 101 6.36 10.53 33.90
C PHE A 101 5.19 10.24 34.85
N SER A 102 4.29 9.34 34.46
CA SER A 102 3.17 8.87 35.30
C SER A 102 3.65 8.18 36.58
N ILE A 103 4.70 7.35 36.48
CA ILE A 103 5.31 6.66 37.64
C ILE A 103 5.95 7.67 38.60
N ASP A 104 6.75 8.61 38.09
CA ASP A 104 7.41 9.64 38.92
C ASP A 104 6.40 10.53 39.64
N ASP A 105 5.32 10.93 38.96
CA ASP A 105 4.24 11.69 39.59
C ASP A 105 3.55 10.87 40.69
N THR A 106 3.28 9.59 40.43
CA THR A 106 2.68 8.68 41.43
C THR A 106 3.58 8.52 42.65
N MET A 107 4.89 8.33 42.45
CA MET A 107 5.88 8.24 43.53
C MET A 107 6.00 9.55 44.30
N ARG A 108 5.93 10.70 43.62
CA ARG A 108 5.94 12.02 44.24
C ARG A 108 4.69 12.26 45.08
N PHE A 109 3.52 11.87 44.59
CA PHE A 109 2.27 11.93 45.35
C PHE A 109 2.30 11.02 46.59
N ASP A 110 2.82 9.80 46.46
CA ASP A 110 2.91 8.85 47.56
C ASP A 110 3.92 9.30 48.64
N ALA A 111 5.07 9.84 48.21
CA ALA A 111 6.04 10.48 49.11
C ALA A 111 5.45 11.71 49.82
N TRP A 112 4.60 12.48 49.16
CA TRP A 112 3.88 13.60 49.77
C TRP A 112 2.86 13.13 50.81
N LEU A 113 2.09 12.07 50.52
CA LEU A 113 1.18 11.47 51.49
C LEU A 113 1.90 10.89 52.71
N THR A 114 3.09 10.32 52.49
CA THR A 114 3.90 9.71 53.55
C THR A 114 4.67 10.74 54.39
N SER A 115 5.02 11.90 53.82
CA SER A 115 5.67 13.02 54.52
C SER A 115 4.69 14.00 55.15
N GLY A 116 3.39 13.88 54.84
CA GLY A 116 2.32 14.64 55.45
C GLY A 116 2.03 14.20 56.88
N GLU A 117 2.84 14.65 57.84
CA GLU A 117 2.37 14.76 59.22
C GLU A 117 1.20 15.73 59.24
N PHE A 118 -0.01 15.18 59.26
CA PHE A 118 -1.24 15.92 59.48
C PHE A 118 -1.23 16.41 60.93
N THR A 119 -0.49 17.49 61.20
CA THR A 119 -0.55 18.23 62.45
C THR A 119 -1.88 19.00 62.48
N GLY A 120 -2.95 18.26 62.74
CA GLY A 120 -4.23 18.82 63.16
C GLY A 120 -4.10 19.38 64.57
N SER A 121 -4.64 20.60 64.74
CA SER A 121 -4.71 21.39 65.98
C SER A 121 -5.21 20.64 67.20
#